data_AF-A0A293LGJ8-F1
#
_entry.id   AF-A0A293LGJ8-F1
#
_cell.length_a   1.000
_cell.length_b   1.000
_cell.length_c   1.000
_cell.angle_alpha   90.00
_cell.angle_beta   90.00
_cell.angle_gamma   90.00
#
_symmetry.space_group_name_H-M   'P 1'
#
loop_
_entity.id
_entity.type
_entity.pdbx_description
1 polymer ?
#
loop_
_entity_poly.entity_id
_entity_poly.type
_entity_poly.pdbx_seq_one_letter_code
_entity_poly.pdbx_strand_id
1 'polypeptide(L)'
;MNSSVDIGTLNQLSETLFQDLLKMCLQFLQLQQQQDPSATSWLRQTLEAYAQKHSCNIAQLKTSCKAILTLVEEAENRKSDSSHLSTDLSSLGLDAPKTEAFVEIFNRQKGSSQPSLSNQLVDAQWQFGVTVASSGEAAKRAFVQLRLSVRRLDGSLGDMHCEMSAPQFFSFCHEMEQAKAAMQSLHS
;
A
#
# COMPACT_ATOMS: atom_id res chain seq x y z
N MET A 1 -10.28 -14.04 -10.28
CA MET A 1 -10.70 -15.32 -9.66
C MET A 1 -11.79 -14.97 -8.66
N ASN A 2 -12.97 -15.60 -8.77
CA ASN A 2 -14.09 -15.38 -7.85
C ASN A 2 -13.69 -15.85 -6.45
N SER A 3 -13.14 -14.96 -5.63
CA SER A 3 -12.94 -15.17 -4.22
C SER A 3 -14.28 -14.94 -3.52
N SER A 4 -15.15 -15.95 -3.52
CA SER A 4 -16.36 -15.90 -2.70
C SER A 4 -15.92 -15.83 -1.25
N VAL A 5 -15.87 -14.64 -0.66
CA VAL A 5 -15.65 -14.46 0.77
C VAL A 5 -16.81 -15.18 1.46
N ASP A 6 -16.52 -16.27 2.16
CA ASP A 6 -17.54 -17.05 2.87
C ASP A 6 -17.86 -16.38 4.21
N ILE A 7 -18.57 -15.26 4.15
CA ILE A 7 -18.88 -14.39 5.30
C ILE A 7 -19.75 -15.08 6.33
N GLY A 8 -20.50 -16.11 5.90
CA GLY A 8 -21.22 -17.00 6.81
C GLY A 8 -20.31 -17.62 7.87
N THR A 9 -19.05 -17.94 7.53
CA THR A 9 -18.08 -18.49 8.49
C THR A 9 -17.60 -17.44 9.50
N LEU A 10 -17.52 -16.16 9.11
CA LEU A 10 -17.12 -15.05 9.98
C LEU A 10 -18.24 -14.69 10.97
N ASN A 11 -19.49 -14.78 10.55
CA ASN A 11 -20.64 -14.52 11.42
C ASN A 11 -20.80 -15.59 12.51
N GLN A 12 -20.30 -16.81 12.30
CA GLN A 12 -20.30 -17.86 13.33
C GLN A 12 -19.26 -17.67 14.45
N LEU A 13 -18.28 -16.79 14.25
CA LEU A 13 -17.26 -16.52 15.27
C LEU A 13 -17.83 -15.62 16.36
N SER A 14 -17.33 -15.78 17.59
CA SER A 14 -17.54 -14.75 18.62
C SER A 14 -16.85 -13.46 18.19
N GLU A 15 -17.36 -12.33 18.67
CA GLU A 15 -16.79 -11.01 18.37
C GLU A 15 -15.32 -10.90 18.79
N THR A 16 -14.99 -11.41 19.98
CA THR A 16 -13.61 -11.45 20.50
C THR A 16 -12.68 -12.27 19.61
N LEU A 17 -13.15 -13.44 19.16
CA LEU A 17 -12.38 -14.32 18.28
C LEU A 17 -12.15 -13.66 16.92
N PHE A 18 -13.18 -13.01 16.37
CA PHE A 18 -13.08 -12.26 15.13
C PHE A 18 -12.06 -11.12 15.23
N GLN A 19 -12.12 -10.31 16.29
CA GLN A 19 -11.18 -9.21 16.51
C GLN A 19 -9.74 -9.70 16.66
N ASP A 20 -9.51 -10.80 17.38
CA ASP A 20 -8.18 -11.39 17.55
C ASP A 20 -7.64 -11.93 16.21
N LEU A 21 -8.46 -12.66 15.45
CA LEU A 21 -8.09 -13.15 14.12
C LEU A 21 -7.81 -12.01 13.15
N LEU A 22 -8.62 -10.95 13.18
CA LEU A 22 -8.39 -9.77 12.37
C LEU A 22 -7.03 -9.15 12.67
N LYS A 23 -6.71 -8.91 13.95
CA LYS A 23 -5.39 -8.38 14.37
C LYS A 23 -4.24 -9.29 13.91
N MET A 24 -4.39 -10.61 14.02
CA MET A 24 -3.37 -11.57 13.55
C MET A 24 -3.18 -11.53 12.03
N CYS A 25 -4.25 -11.48 11.25
CA CYS A 25 -4.21 -11.37 9.78
C CYS A 25 -3.53 -10.06 9.34
N LEU A 26 -3.90 -8.97 10.00
CA LEU A 26 -3.33 -7.65 9.79
C LEU A 26 -1.83 -7.58 10.12
N GLN A 27 -1.39 -8.21 11.21
CA GLN A 27 0.03 -8.33 11.55
C GLN A 27 0.79 -9.22 10.56
N PHE A 28 0.18 -10.31 10.07
CA PHE A 28 0.76 -11.15 9.03
C PHE A 28 1.04 -10.36 7.74
N LEU A 29 0.07 -9.57 7.27
CA LEU A 29 0.22 -8.73 6.08
C LEU A 29 1.34 -7.69 6.24
N GLN A 30 1.46 -7.11 7.43
CA GLN A 30 2.55 -6.19 7.74
C GLN A 30 3.94 -6.87 7.67
N LEU A 31 4.07 -8.08 8.21
CA LEU A 31 5.30 -8.87 8.10
C LEU A 31 5.62 -9.26 6.64
N GLN A 32 4.60 -9.58 5.85
CA GLN A 32 4.77 -9.84 4.42
C GLN A 32 5.24 -8.60 3.65
N GLN A 33 4.71 -7.42 3.99
CA GLN A 33 5.14 -6.15 3.38
C GLN A 33 6.62 -5.86 3.68
N GLN A 34 7.11 -6.25 4.86
CA GLN A 34 8.51 -6.12 5.27
C GLN A 34 9.44 -7.22 4.69
N GLN A 35 8.92 -8.08 3.81
CA GLN A 35 9.65 -9.22 3.22
C GLN A 35 10.24 -10.18 4.27
N ASP A 36 9.58 -10.35 5.42
CA ASP A 36 10.02 -11.28 6.45
C ASP A 36 9.78 -12.75 6.01
N PRO A 37 10.82 -13.58 5.84
CA PRO A 37 10.67 -14.98 5.43
C PRO A 37 9.93 -15.84 6.47
N SER A 38 9.78 -15.37 7.71
CA SER A 38 9.15 -16.08 8.81
C SER A 38 7.64 -15.80 8.96
N ALA A 39 7.06 -14.88 8.19
CA ALA A 39 5.66 -14.46 8.32
C ALA A 39 4.66 -15.63 8.28
N THR A 40 4.83 -16.55 7.32
CA THR A 40 3.95 -17.72 7.16
C THR A 40 4.08 -18.71 8.31
N SER A 41 5.31 -18.94 8.81
CA SER A 41 5.54 -19.77 9.99
C SER A 41 4.98 -19.15 11.26
N TRP A 42 5.09 -17.83 11.40
CA TRP A 42 4.53 -17.07 12.52
C TRP A 42 3.01 -17.22 12.57
N LEU A 43 2.31 -16.99 11.46
CA LEU A 43 0.86 -17.10 11.42
C LEU A 43 0.42 -18.53 11.76
N ARG A 44 1.11 -19.55 11.23
CA ARG A 44 0.80 -20.95 11.52
C ARG A 44 0.96 -21.30 13.00
N GLN A 45 2.09 -20.95 13.61
CA GLN A 45 2.34 -21.22 15.02
C GLN A 45 1.38 -20.44 15.93
N THR A 46 1.09 -19.19 15.59
CA THR A 46 0.16 -18.35 16.35
C THR A 46 -1.26 -18.92 16.30
N LEU A 47 -1.73 -19.36 15.13
CA LEU A 47 -3.03 -20.01 15.00
C LEU A 47 -3.09 -21.35 15.74
N GLU A 48 -2.02 -22.16 15.69
CA GLU A 48 -1.94 -23.43 16.44
C GLU A 48 -1.97 -23.19 17.95
N ALA A 49 -1.20 -22.22 18.46
CA ALA A 49 -1.20 -21.85 19.88
C ALA A 49 -2.56 -21.29 20.33
N TYR A 50 -3.19 -20.44 19.50
CA TYR A 50 -4.50 -19.88 19.78
C TYR A 50 -5.58 -20.97 19.81
N ALA A 51 -5.56 -21.90 18.84
CA ALA A 51 -6.47 -23.03 18.79
C ALA A 51 -6.36 -23.91 20.05
N GLN A 52 -5.14 -24.21 20.51
CA GLN A 52 -4.89 -24.98 21.72
C GLN A 52 -5.41 -24.26 22.97
N LYS A 53 -5.13 -22.96 23.10
CA LYS A 53 -5.53 -22.15 24.26
C LYS A 53 -7.05 -22.02 24.40
N HIS A 54 -7.75 -21.85 23.28
CA HIS A 54 -9.19 -21.61 23.27
C HIS A 54 -10.02 -22.85 22.88
N SER A 55 -9.38 -24.01 22.71
CA SER A 55 -10.02 -25.27 22.26
C SER A 55 -10.84 -25.08 20.98
N CYS A 56 -10.36 -24.23 20.08
CA CYS A 56 -11.02 -23.91 18.81
C CYS A 56 -10.63 -24.91 17.72
N ASN A 57 -11.52 -25.09 16.75
CA ASN A 57 -11.22 -25.89 15.57
C ASN A 57 -10.24 -25.13 14.65
N ILE A 58 -9.01 -25.65 14.53
CA ILE A 58 -7.97 -25.06 13.69
C ILE A 58 -8.35 -24.96 12.20
N ALA A 59 -9.19 -25.87 11.69
CA ALA A 59 -9.67 -25.83 10.31
C ALA A 59 -10.63 -24.63 10.10
N GLN A 60 -11.54 -24.39 11.05
CA GLN A 60 -12.43 -23.23 11.02
C GLN A 60 -11.66 -21.92 11.14
N LEU A 61 -10.63 -21.86 12.01
CA LEU A 61 -9.76 -20.69 12.12
C LEU A 61 -9.02 -20.40 10.81
N LYS A 62 -8.47 -21.43 10.15
CA LYS A 62 -7.78 -21.27 8.86
C LYS A 62 -8.73 -20.76 7.76
N THR A 63 -9.96 -21.28 7.71
CA THR A 63 -10.98 -20.79 6.76
C THR A 63 -11.34 -19.33 7.05
N SER A 64 -11.55 -19.00 8.32
CA SER A 64 -11.86 -17.63 8.75
C SER A 64 -10.72 -16.65 8.46
N CYS A 65 -9.47 -17.05 8.72
CA CYS A 65 -8.29 -16.24 8.37
C CYS A 65 -8.20 -15.99 6.88
N LYS A 66 -8.48 -16.98 6.03
CA LYS A 66 -8.50 -16.77 4.58
C LYS A 66 -9.57 -15.76 4.19
N ALA A 67 -10.78 -15.88 4.73
CA ALA A 67 -11.85 -14.94 4.45
C ALA A 67 -11.50 -13.52 4.91
N ILE A 68 -10.90 -13.36 6.11
CA ILE A 68 -10.43 -12.07 6.62
C ILE A 68 -9.31 -11.50 5.73
N LEU A 69 -8.31 -12.30 5.34
CA LEU A 69 -7.23 -11.84 4.47
C LEU A 69 -7.76 -11.36 3.12
N THR A 70 -8.70 -12.10 2.51
CA THR A 70 -9.35 -11.68 1.26
C THR A 70 -10.13 -10.37 1.45
N LEU A 71 -10.86 -10.20 2.55
CA LEU A 71 -11.56 -8.95 2.85
C LEU A 71 -10.59 -7.77 3.01
N VAL A 72 -9.47 -7.99 3.69
CA VAL A 72 -8.44 -6.96 3.87
C VAL A 72 -7.80 -6.60 2.53
N GLU A 73 -7.42 -7.59 1.71
CA GLU A 73 -6.88 -7.37 0.37
C GLU A 73 -7.88 -6.61 -0.53
N GLU A 74 -9.17 -6.94 -0.48
CA GLU A 74 -10.23 -6.23 -1.21
C GLU A 74 -10.38 -4.78 -0.72
N ALA A 75 -10.34 -4.56 0.60
CA ALA A 75 -10.40 -3.23 1.20
C ALA A 75 -9.16 -2.38 0.86
N GLU A 76 -7.98 -2.99 0.73
CA GLU A 76 -6.74 -2.32 0.32
C GLU A 76 -6.72 -1.97 -1.17
N ASN A 77 -7.14 -2.90 -2.03
CA ASN A 77 -7.13 -2.71 -3.49
C ASN A 77 -8.09 -1.63 -3.97
N ARG A 78 -9.21 -1.41 -3.25
CA ARG A 78 -10.23 -0.44 -3.67
C ARG A 78 -9.89 1.01 -3.34
N LYS A 79 -8.76 1.30 -2.69
CA LYS A 79 -8.43 2.64 -2.14
C LYS A 79 -9.63 3.25 -1.41
N SER A 80 -10.48 2.42 -0.79
CA SER A 80 -11.78 2.88 -0.28
C SER A 80 -11.55 3.95 0.78
N ASP A 81 -12.19 5.09 0.59
CA ASP A 81 -12.39 6.06 1.67
C ASP A 81 -13.03 5.34 2.85
N SER A 82 -12.52 5.61 4.05
CA SER A 82 -12.97 5.00 5.31
C SER A 82 -14.49 5.07 5.53
N SER A 83 -15.18 5.99 4.84
CA SER A 83 -16.64 6.17 4.83
C SER A 83 -17.42 5.06 4.10
N HIS A 84 -16.84 4.43 3.07
CA HIS A 84 -17.53 3.41 2.27
C HIS A 84 -17.28 1.99 2.78
N LEU A 85 -16.20 1.76 3.54
CA LEU A 85 -15.81 0.45 4.03
C LEU A 85 -16.88 -0.22 4.90
N SER A 86 -17.56 0.54 5.78
CA SER A 86 -18.62 -0.01 6.63
C SER A 86 -19.85 -0.45 5.82
N THR A 87 -20.18 0.30 4.77
CA THR A 87 -21.30 0.01 3.88
C THR A 87 -21.00 -1.23 3.04
N ASP A 88 -19.77 -1.35 2.53
CA ASP A 88 -19.32 -2.50 1.77
C ASP A 88 -19.36 -3.78 2.61
N LEU A 89 -18.78 -3.77 3.81
CA LEU A 89 -18.79 -4.92 4.73
C LEU A 89 -20.20 -5.35 5.12
N SER A 90 -21.08 -4.38 5.34
CA SER A 90 -22.50 -4.64 5.62
C SER A 90 -23.21 -5.25 4.40
N SER A 91 -22.92 -4.76 3.19
CA SER A 91 -23.49 -5.30 1.94
C SER A 91 -23.04 -6.73 1.65
N LEU A 92 -21.84 -7.08 2.10
CA LEU A 92 -21.30 -8.43 2.02
C LEU A 92 -21.89 -9.37 3.09
N GLY A 93 -22.65 -8.84 4.05
CA GLY A 93 -23.40 -9.61 5.04
C GLY A 93 -22.69 -9.86 6.36
N LEU A 94 -21.64 -9.09 6.68
CA LEU A 94 -20.94 -9.17 7.97
C LEU A 94 -21.80 -8.55 9.08
N ASP A 95 -21.86 -9.20 10.25
CA ASP A 95 -22.63 -8.70 11.39
C ASP A 95 -22.21 -7.25 11.75
N ALA A 96 -23.17 -6.39 12.12
CA ALA A 96 -22.93 -4.99 12.49
C ALA A 96 -21.78 -4.78 13.51
N PRO A 97 -21.70 -5.49 14.65
CA PRO A 97 -20.60 -5.31 15.60
C PRO A 97 -19.23 -5.70 15.02
N LYS A 98 -19.18 -6.72 14.15
CA LYS A 98 -17.94 -7.15 13.48
C LYS A 98 -17.52 -6.18 12.39
N THR A 99 -18.49 -5.58 11.71
CA THR A 99 -18.25 -4.51 10.74
C THR A 99 -17.62 -3.29 11.41
N GLU A 100 -18.19 -2.84 12.53
CA GLU A 100 -17.64 -1.73 13.31
C GLU A 100 -16.22 -2.04 13.82
N ALA A 101 -16.03 -3.21 14.43
CA ALA A 101 -14.72 -3.64 14.89
C ALA A 101 -13.70 -3.78 13.75
N PHE A 102 -14.11 -4.25 12.57
CA PHE A 102 -13.24 -4.33 11.40
C PHE A 102 -12.77 -2.94 10.98
N VAL A 103 -13.69 -2.00 10.82
CA VAL A 103 -13.38 -0.63 10.40
C VAL A 103 -12.46 0.05 11.42
N GLU A 104 -12.73 -0.11 12.72
CA GLU A 104 -11.90 0.47 13.78
C GLU A 104 -10.48 -0.10 13.75
N ILE A 105 -10.33 -1.43 13.76
CA ILE A 105 -9.02 -2.09 13.81
C ILE A 105 -8.24 -1.84 12.51
N PHE A 106 -8.90 -1.94 11.36
CA PHE A 106 -8.29 -1.71 10.05
C PHE A 106 -7.83 -0.25 9.88
N ASN A 107 -8.67 0.73 10.24
CA ASN A 107 -8.29 2.15 10.19
C ASN A 107 -7.22 2.49 11.21
N ARG A 108 -7.25 1.90 12.41
CA ARG A 108 -6.19 2.08 13.40
C ARG A 108 -4.86 1.56 12.88
N GLN A 109 -4.86 0.40 12.21
CA GLN A 109 -3.64 -0.12 11.62
C GLN A 109 -3.19 0.72 10.42
N LYS A 110 -4.09 1.09 9.50
CA LYS A 110 -3.79 2.00 8.37
C LYS A 110 -3.34 3.39 8.81
N GLY A 111 -3.89 3.93 9.89
CA GLY A 111 -3.49 5.20 10.48
C GLY A 111 -2.18 5.11 11.29
N SER A 112 -1.81 3.90 11.75
CA SER A 112 -0.49 3.62 12.34
C SER A 112 0.57 3.25 11.30
N SER A 113 0.15 2.83 10.10
CA SER A 113 1.03 2.79 8.95
C SER A 113 1.19 4.23 8.52
N GLN A 114 2.41 4.76 8.57
CA GLN A 114 2.72 5.88 7.70
C GLN A 114 2.18 5.55 6.30
N PRO A 115 1.62 6.53 5.56
CA PRO A 115 1.21 6.28 4.19
C PRO A 115 2.37 5.54 3.54
N SER A 116 2.09 4.36 2.98
CA SER A 116 3.07 3.62 2.20
C SER A 116 3.34 4.49 0.96
N LEU A 117 4.19 5.49 1.16
CA LEU A 117 4.63 6.41 0.15
C LEU A 117 5.44 5.52 -0.79
N SER A 118 4.76 5.10 -1.86
CA SER A 118 5.36 4.80 -3.15
C SER A 118 6.62 5.64 -3.30
N ASN A 119 7.75 4.98 -3.58
CA ASN A 119 9.03 5.58 -3.98
C ASN A 119 9.10 7.11 -3.76
N GLN A 120 9.53 7.52 -2.58
CA GLN A 120 9.54 8.93 -2.20
C GLN A 120 10.70 9.64 -2.91
N LEU A 121 10.41 10.67 -3.71
CA LEU A 121 11.43 11.59 -4.18
C LEU A 121 11.98 12.38 -2.99
N VAL A 122 13.26 12.20 -2.67
CA VAL A 122 13.91 12.83 -1.51
C VAL A 122 14.84 13.98 -1.90
N ASP A 123 15.41 13.95 -3.09
CA ASP A 123 16.28 15.01 -3.61
C ASP A 123 16.17 15.07 -5.14
N ALA A 124 16.40 16.24 -5.70
CA ALA A 124 16.43 16.49 -7.13
C ALA A 124 17.56 17.47 -7.46
N GLN A 125 18.53 17.01 -8.23
CA GLN A 125 19.68 17.80 -8.67
C GLN A 125 19.68 17.87 -10.18
N TRP A 126 19.99 19.04 -10.74
CA TRP A 126 20.06 19.23 -12.18
C TRP A 126 21.32 19.97 -12.60
N GLN A 127 21.81 19.64 -13.79
CA GLN A 127 22.95 20.29 -14.43
C GLN A 127 22.60 20.64 -15.88
N PHE A 128 22.88 21.88 -16.27
CA PHE A 128 22.71 22.35 -17.64
C PHE A 128 24.04 22.24 -18.40
N GLY A 129 24.02 21.57 -19.55
CA GLY A 129 25.17 21.37 -20.40
C GLY A 129 24.96 21.98 -21.79
N VAL A 130 26.06 22.48 -22.38
CA VAL A 130 26.08 22.92 -23.79
C VAL A 130 27.27 22.25 -24.46
N THR A 131 26.99 21.44 -25.48
CA THR A 131 28.05 20.86 -26.31
C THR A 131 28.31 21.76 -27.50
N VAL A 132 29.58 22.13 -27.71
CA VAL A 132 30.06 22.82 -28.91
C VAL A 132 30.77 21.82 -29.81
N ALA A 133 30.39 21.76 -31.09
CA ALA A 133 31.10 20.96 -32.08
C ALA A 133 32.52 21.54 -32.32
N SER A 134 33.52 20.67 -32.39
CA SER A 134 34.94 21.05 -32.58
C SER A 134 35.21 21.63 -33.98
N SER A 135 34.44 21.23 -34.99
CA SER A 135 34.46 21.84 -36.32
C SER A 135 33.49 23.02 -36.35
N GLY A 136 33.99 24.23 -36.63
CA GLY A 136 33.30 25.52 -36.51
C GLY A 136 32.00 25.76 -37.32
N GLU A 137 31.31 24.73 -37.78
CA GLU A 137 29.98 24.83 -38.39
C GLU A 137 28.93 24.12 -37.51
N ALA A 138 28.30 24.95 -36.67
CA ALA A 138 27.00 24.82 -36.02
C ALA A 138 26.44 23.42 -35.65
N ALA A 139 26.55 23.09 -34.35
CA ALA A 139 25.38 22.78 -33.50
C ALA A 139 25.77 22.96 -32.03
N LYS A 140 25.29 24.05 -31.39
CA LYS A 140 25.30 24.18 -29.92
C LYS A 140 24.13 23.37 -29.39
N ARG A 141 24.36 22.16 -28.92
CA ARG A 141 23.28 21.33 -28.35
C ARG A 141 23.22 21.55 -26.86
N ALA A 142 22.16 22.20 -26.40
CA ALA A 142 21.85 22.34 -24.98
C ALA A 142 21.12 21.10 -24.46
N PHE A 143 21.52 20.61 -23.30
CA PHE A 143 20.91 19.47 -22.62
C PHE A 143 20.86 19.71 -21.11
N VAL A 144 19.99 18.98 -20.44
CA VAL A 144 19.82 18.98 -18.99
C VAL A 144 19.99 17.55 -18.51
N GLN A 145 20.87 17.36 -17.53
CA GLN A 145 20.98 16.11 -16.78
C GLN A 145 20.30 16.30 -15.43
N LEU A 146 19.32 15.45 -15.13
CA LEU A 146 18.54 15.48 -13.91
C LEU A 146 18.78 14.17 -13.15
N ARG A 147 19.20 14.31 -11.90
CA ARG A 147 19.38 13.23 -10.92
C ARG A 147 18.28 13.34 -9.87
N LEU A 148 17.49 12.29 -9.75
CA LEU A 148 16.43 12.17 -8.76
C LEU A 148 16.83 11.10 -7.75
N SER A 149 17.00 11.48 -6.49
CA SER A 149 17.23 10.52 -5.41
C SER A 149 15.88 10.08 -4.87
N VAL A 150 15.63 8.78 -4.93
CA VAL A 150 14.35 8.17 -4.60
C VAL A 150 14.57 7.18 -3.46
N ARG A 151 13.84 7.35 -2.37
CA ARG A 151 13.74 6.36 -1.30
C ARG A 151 12.70 5.33 -1.69
N ARG A 152 13.12 4.08 -1.85
CA ARG A 152 12.27 2.95 -2.20
C ARG A 152 11.55 2.40 -0.96
N LEU A 153 10.59 1.52 -1.21
CA LEU A 153 9.76 0.90 -0.17
C LEU A 153 10.58 0.08 0.85
N ASP A 154 11.69 -0.50 0.42
CA ASP A 154 12.63 -1.23 1.28
C ASP A 154 13.53 -0.30 2.13
N GLY A 155 13.31 1.01 2.06
CA GLY A 155 14.11 2.04 2.74
C GLY A 155 15.42 2.39 2.03
N SER A 156 15.77 1.69 0.94
CA SER A 156 16.99 1.99 0.18
C SER A 156 16.87 3.31 -0.58
N LEU A 157 17.99 4.03 -0.67
CA LEU A 157 18.13 5.22 -1.50
C LEU A 157 18.73 4.82 -2.85
N GLY A 158 18.07 5.20 -3.93
CA GLY A 158 18.54 4.96 -5.28
C GLY A 158 18.40 6.20 -6.15
N ASP A 159 19.39 6.42 -7.02
CA ASP A 159 19.38 7.56 -7.93
C ASP A 159 18.89 7.16 -9.32
N MET A 160 17.99 7.96 -9.86
CA MET A 160 17.58 7.91 -11.26
C MET A 160 18.22 9.06 -12.01
N HIS A 161 18.91 8.76 -13.10
CA HIS A 161 19.55 9.74 -13.96
C HIS A 161 18.78 9.81 -15.27
N CYS A 162 18.43 11.01 -15.69
CA CYS A 162 17.81 11.26 -16.99
C CYS A 162 18.49 12.43 -17.67
N GLU A 163 18.64 12.33 -18.99
CA GLU A 163 19.13 13.42 -19.83
C GLU A 163 18.03 13.81 -20.80
N MET A 164 17.84 15.11 -20.97
CA MET A 164 16.81 15.66 -21.84
C MET A 164 17.30 16.92 -22.54
N SER A 165 16.72 17.22 -23.70
CA SER A 165 16.94 18.50 -24.37
C SER A 165 16.29 19.65 -23.60
N ALA A 166 16.74 20.89 -23.83
CA ALA A 166 16.14 22.06 -23.19
C ALA A 166 14.62 22.17 -23.39
N PRO A 167 14.05 21.94 -24.60
CA PRO A 167 12.59 21.95 -24.79
C PRO A 167 11.87 20.87 -23.95
N GLN A 168 12.42 19.66 -23.87
CA GLN A 168 11.83 18.58 -23.06
C GLN A 168 11.82 18.93 -21.57
N PHE A 169 12.87 19.60 -21.08
CA PHE A 169 12.93 20.07 -19.70
C PHE A 169 11.84 21.10 -19.39
N PHE A 170 11.61 22.07 -20.28
CA PHE A 170 10.54 23.05 -20.09
C PHE A 170 9.14 22.40 -20.12
N SER A 171 8.91 21.44 -21.02
CA SER A 171 7.67 20.64 -21.01
C SER A 171 7.49 19.89 -19.70
N PHE A 172 8.55 19.25 -19.19
CA PHE A 172 8.52 18.54 -17.92
C PHE A 172 8.17 19.46 -16.74
N CYS A 173 8.79 20.65 -16.63
CA CYS A 173 8.44 21.63 -15.60
C CYS A 173 6.98 22.08 -15.70
N HIS A 174 6.47 22.25 -16.92
CA HIS A 174 5.08 22.64 -17.14
C HIS A 174 4.11 21.55 -16.68
N GLU A 175 4.38 20.28 -16.99
CA GLU A 175 3.59 19.15 -16.51
C GLU A 175 3.61 19.04 -14.99
N MET A 176 4.76 19.27 -14.34
CA MET A 176 4.84 19.30 -12.88
C MET A 176 3.98 20.40 -12.25
N GLU A 177 3.93 21.60 -12.84
CA GLU A 177 3.09 22.69 -12.33
C GLU A 177 1.61 22.38 -12.51
N GLN A 178 1.21 21.76 -13.63
CA GLN A 178 -0.16 21.28 -13.82
C GLN A 178 -0.54 20.21 -12.79
N ALA A 179 0.34 19.24 -12.55
CA ALA A 179 0.11 18.20 -11.55
C ALA A 179 -0.04 18.79 -10.14
N LYS A 180 0.78 19.78 -9.79
CA LYS A 180 0.65 20.53 -8.54
C LYS A 180 -0.71 21.24 -8.42
N ALA A 181 -1.16 21.92 -9.46
CA ALA A 181 -2.46 22.59 -9.46
C ALA A 181 -3.62 21.59 -9.29
N ALA A 182 -3.58 20.44 -9.97
CA ALA A 182 -4.58 19.38 -9.83
C ALA A 182 -4.60 18.77 -8.41
N MET A 183 -3.43 18.59 -7.79
CA MET A 183 -3.35 18.14 -6.40
C MET A 183 -3.91 19.18 -5.43
N GLN A 184 -3.71 20.48 -5.68
CA GLN A 184 -4.26 21.55 -4.87
C GLN A 184 -5.78 21.62 -4.97
N SER A 185 -6.35 21.42 -6.17
CA SER A 185 -7.81 21.45 -6.34
C SER A 185 -8.53 20.25 -5.70
N LEU A 186 -7.82 19.15 -5.44
CA LEU A 186 -8.37 18.00 -4.68
C LEU A 186 -8.47 18.28 -3.17
N HIS A 187 -7.78 19.30 -2.66
CA HIS A 187 -7.78 19.68 -1.25
C HIS A 187 -8.65 20.91 -0.94
N SER A 188 -9.33 21.47 -1.95
CA SER A 188 -10.20 22.66 -1.86
C SER A 188 -11.66 22.30 -2.09
#